data_AF-A0A315WTH7-F1
#
_entry.id   AF-A0A315WTH7-F1
#
_cell.length_a   1.000
_cell.length_b   1.000
_cell.length_c   1.000
_cell.angle_alpha   90.00
_cell.angle_beta   90.00
_cell.angle_gamma   90.00
#
_symmetry.space_group_name_H-M   'P 1'
#
loop_
_entity.id
_entity.type
_entity.pdbx_description
1 polymer ?
#
loop_
_entity_poly.entity_id
_entity_poly.type
_entity_poly.pdbx_seq_one_letter_code
_entity_poly.pdbx_strand_id
1 'polypeptide(L)'
;MENLRQEIEKIRNMVETARQEIELAIMFHETWRPTAYDADLHSRIGTSYATHTFQIIRLSLRRELLLALTRLWDTNTQAVRMSLIADRLRDKNFFEALVQFRARRLGLSSVFVPDRMREELIPRRDQILDLIGKYSAGGVAFDVLKKLKTLRHQHLAHRQLPDAPAAVAGSDTQAQKNVEGESAVWATDDEIEAFYQDNLEIICLLLSVVNGMAYDLSEAANVYKHHAKFFWASAHGERTEGHPDYRPPPSALSRS
;
A
#
# COMPACT_ATOMS: atom_id res chain seq x y z
N MET A 1 -11.40 34.60 -1.23
CA MET A 1 -11.90 33.84 -0.07
C MET A 1 -12.72 32.64 -0.51
N GLU A 2 -13.78 32.81 -1.31
CA GLU A 2 -14.62 31.69 -1.79
C GLU A 2 -13.84 30.65 -2.62
N ASN A 3 -12.96 31.10 -3.54
CA ASN A 3 -12.13 30.21 -4.34
C ASN A 3 -11.20 29.33 -3.47
N LEU A 4 -10.48 29.90 -2.50
CA LEU A 4 -9.61 29.15 -1.58
C LEU A 4 -10.39 28.14 -0.73
N ARG A 5 -11.62 28.47 -0.33
CA ARG A 5 -12.47 27.52 0.41
C ARG A 5 -12.83 26.31 -0.45
N GLN A 6 -13.19 26.53 -1.71
CA GLN A 6 -13.48 25.45 -2.66
C GLN A 6 -12.23 24.60 -2.92
N GLU A 7 -11.05 25.22 -3.03
CA GLU A 7 -9.79 24.49 -3.17
C GLU A 7 -9.46 23.65 -1.93
N ILE A 8 -9.67 24.18 -0.72
CA ILE A 8 -9.49 23.42 0.53
C ILE A 8 -10.41 22.20 0.54
N GLU A 9 -11.70 22.36 0.27
CA GLU A 9 -12.64 21.24 0.23
C GLU A 9 -12.27 20.20 -0.85
N LYS A 10 -11.75 20.64 -2.00
CA LYS A 10 -11.23 19.72 -3.03
C LYS A 10 -10.06 18.90 -2.51
N ILE A 11 -9.10 19.51 -1.82
CA ILE A 11 -7.96 18.79 -1.24
C ILE A 11 -8.42 17.87 -0.10
N ARG A 12 -9.36 18.29 0.73
CA ARG A 12 -9.96 17.43 1.77
C ARG A 12 -10.60 16.17 1.19
N ASN A 13 -11.39 16.32 0.13
CA ASN A 13 -11.99 15.19 -0.57
C ASN A 13 -10.93 14.26 -1.16
N MET A 14 -9.84 14.81 -1.73
CA MET A 14 -8.75 14.01 -2.25
C MET A 14 -8.01 13.22 -1.16
N VAL A 15 -7.77 13.85 0.00
CA VAL A 15 -7.18 13.19 1.17
C VAL A 15 -8.11 12.09 1.71
N GLU A 16 -9.42 12.31 1.67
CA GLU A 16 -10.41 11.31 2.09
C GLU A 16 -10.45 10.11 1.13
N THR A 17 -10.39 10.34 -0.19
CA THR A 17 -10.22 9.26 -1.16
C THR A 17 -8.90 8.52 -0.95
N ALA A 18 -7.82 9.25 -0.65
CA ALA A 18 -6.52 8.66 -0.35
C ALA A 18 -6.56 7.77 0.91
N ARG A 19 -7.34 8.15 1.94
CA ARG A 19 -7.62 7.32 3.12
C ARG A 19 -8.28 6.00 2.73
N GLN A 20 -9.28 6.03 1.85
CA GLN A 20 -9.96 4.81 1.41
C GLN A 20 -9.02 3.86 0.65
N GLU A 21 -8.19 4.38 -0.25
CA GLU A 21 -7.22 3.57 -0.98
C GLU A 21 -6.13 2.99 -0.06
N ILE A 22 -5.65 3.74 0.95
CA ILE A 22 -4.65 3.21 1.88
C ILE A 22 -5.25 2.15 2.82
N GLU A 23 -6.52 2.27 3.21
CA GLU A 23 -7.22 1.23 3.97
C GLU A 23 -7.32 -0.06 3.17
N LEU A 24 -7.63 0.01 1.88
CA LEU A 24 -7.57 -1.14 0.99
C LEU A 24 -6.15 -1.73 0.91
N ALA A 25 -5.12 -0.88 0.80
CA ALA A 25 -3.74 -1.34 0.81
C ALA A 25 -3.40 -2.10 2.11
N ILE A 26 -3.82 -1.59 3.28
CA ILE A 26 -3.65 -2.28 4.56
C ILE A 26 -4.34 -3.64 4.56
N MET A 27 -5.61 -3.70 4.12
CA MET A 27 -6.37 -4.95 4.04
C MET A 27 -5.63 -6.01 3.22
N PHE A 28 -5.19 -5.64 2.03
CA PHE A 28 -4.48 -6.55 1.13
C PHE A 28 -3.10 -6.91 1.66
N HIS A 29 -2.36 -5.94 2.21
CA HIS A 29 -1.03 -6.17 2.76
C HIS A 29 -1.05 -7.15 3.92
N GLU A 30 -1.86 -6.90 4.94
CA GLU A 30 -1.90 -7.72 6.15
C GLU A 30 -2.46 -9.12 5.88
N THR A 31 -3.36 -9.25 4.90
CA THR A 31 -3.86 -10.56 4.45
C THR A 31 -2.83 -11.31 3.61
N TRP A 32 -2.06 -10.62 2.77
CA TRP A 32 -1.03 -11.20 1.92
C TRP A 32 0.21 -11.64 2.69
N ARG A 33 0.65 -10.86 3.67
CA ARG A 33 1.95 -11.03 4.33
C ARG A 33 2.22 -12.45 4.85
N PRO A 34 1.28 -13.14 5.53
CA PRO A 34 1.50 -14.54 5.93
C PRO A 34 1.76 -15.46 4.73
N THR A 35 1.06 -15.26 3.61
CA THR A 35 1.26 -16.07 2.39
C THR A 35 2.63 -15.89 1.76
N ALA A 36 3.36 -14.82 2.08
CA ALA A 36 4.70 -14.59 1.57
C ALA A 36 5.79 -15.14 2.49
N TYR A 37 5.59 -15.08 3.81
CA TYR A 37 6.68 -15.27 4.79
C TYR A 37 6.42 -16.34 5.86
N ASP A 38 5.21 -16.87 6.00
CA ASP A 38 4.90 -17.93 6.97
C ASP A 38 5.29 -19.31 6.40
N ALA A 39 6.45 -19.81 6.80
CA ALA A 39 6.98 -21.10 6.37
C ALA A 39 6.11 -22.28 6.84
N ASP A 40 5.48 -22.17 8.02
CA ASP A 40 4.59 -23.22 8.53
C ASP A 40 3.32 -23.28 7.69
N LEU A 41 2.76 -22.13 7.31
CA LEU A 41 1.65 -22.07 6.35
C LEU A 41 2.03 -22.73 5.02
N HIS A 42 3.21 -22.42 4.47
CA HIS A 42 3.67 -23.04 3.22
C HIS A 42 3.81 -24.56 3.36
N SER A 43 4.34 -25.03 4.49
CA SER A 43 4.44 -26.46 4.80
C SER A 43 3.06 -27.14 4.89
N ARG A 44 2.09 -26.51 5.57
CA ARG A 44 0.71 -27.03 5.69
C ARG A 44 -0.02 -27.09 4.35
N ILE A 45 0.24 -26.15 3.44
CA ILE A 45 -0.31 -26.18 2.08
C ILE A 45 0.39 -27.25 1.24
N GLY A 46 1.72 -27.33 1.33
CA GLY A 46 2.53 -28.36 0.67
C GLY A 46 2.37 -28.41 -0.85
N THR A 47 2.49 -29.63 -1.41
CA THR A 47 2.25 -29.92 -2.83
C THR A 47 0.91 -30.64 -2.99
N SER A 48 -0.15 -29.85 -3.07
CA SER A 48 -1.54 -30.30 -3.02
C SER A 48 -2.38 -29.55 -4.09
N TYR A 49 -3.66 -29.91 -4.27
CA TYR A 49 -4.51 -29.15 -5.20
C TYR A 49 -4.79 -27.75 -4.65
N ALA A 50 -4.93 -27.61 -3.33
CA ALA A 50 -5.01 -26.34 -2.63
C ALA A 50 -3.82 -25.40 -2.91
N THR A 51 -2.62 -25.93 -3.23
CA THR A 51 -1.45 -25.10 -3.57
C THR A 51 -1.73 -24.16 -4.75
N HIS A 52 -2.45 -24.61 -5.77
CA HIS A 52 -2.74 -23.76 -6.93
C HIS A 52 -3.65 -22.59 -6.55
N THR A 53 -4.72 -22.87 -5.78
CA THR A 53 -5.62 -21.84 -5.25
C THR A 53 -4.90 -20.89 -4.30
N PHE A 54 -4.03 -21.40 -3.44
CA PHE A 54 -3.19 -20.59 -2.55
C PHE A 54 -2.32 -19.61 -3.34
N GLN A 55 -1.67 -20.05 -4.42
CA GLN A 55 -0.86 -19.15 -5.26
C GLN A 55 -1.72 -18.12 -5.99
N ILE A 56 -2.91 -18.49 -6.48
CA ILE A 56 -3.85 -17.52 -7.08
C ILE A 56 -4.22 -16.43 -6.07
N ILE A 57 -4.59 -16.81 -4.84
CA ILE A 57 -4.94 -15.86 -3.79
C ILE A 57 -3.73 -14.97 -3.44
N ARG A 58 -2.56 -15.56 -3.20
CA ARG A 58 -1.32 -14.84 -2.91
C ARG A 58 -1.00 -13.78 -3.98
N LEU A 59 -1.04 -14.15 -5.25
CA LEU A 59 -0.76 -13.24 -6.36
C LEU A 59 -1.83 -12.15 -6.49
N SER A 60 -3.09 -12.49 -6.25
CA SER A 60 -4.21 -11.54 -6.35
C SER A 60 -4.14 -10.49 -5.26
N LEU A 61 -3.86 -10.90 -4.01
CA LEU A 61 -3.68 -9.96 -2.89
C LEU A 61 -2.48 -9.04 -3.12
N ARG A 62 -1.34 -9.57 -3.60
CA ARG A 62 -0.16 -8.76 -3.93
C ARG A 62 -0.46 -7.75 -5.03
N ARG A 63 -1.16 -8.17 -6.08
CA ARG A 63 -1.57 -7.30 -7.17
C ARG A 63 -2.45 -6.15 -6.67
N GLU A 64 -3.49 -6.45 -5.89
CA GLU A 64 -4.42 -5.42 -5.42
C GLU A 64 -3.77 -4.44 -4.43
N LEU A 65 -2.85 -4.91 -3.58
CA LEU A 65 -1.99 -4.05 -2.77
C LEU A 65 -1.23 -3.04 -3.64
N LEU A 66 -0.54 -3.51 -4.68
CA LEU A 66 0.24 -2.64 -5.56
C LEU A 66 -0.66 -1.66 -6.33
N LEU A 67 -1.86 -2.08 -6.74
CA LEU A 67 -2.83 -1.20 -7.39
C LEU A 67 -3.32 -0.10 -6.45
N ALA A 68 -3.71 -0.45 -5.22
CA ALA A 68 -4.15 0.52 -4.21
C ALA A 68 -3.05 1.56 -3.93
N LEU A 69 -1.81 1.12 -3.71
CA LEU A 69 -0.68 2.01 -3.49
C LEU A 69 -0.40 2.91 -4.71
N THR A 70 -0.39 2.36 -5.92
CA THR A 70 -0.09 3.15 -7.12
C THR A 70 -1.21 4.11 -7.54
N ARG A 71 -2.47 3.88 -7.14
CA ARG A 71 -3.59 4.81 -7.37
C ARG A 71 -3.42 6.13 -6.62
N LEU A 72 -2.73 6.13 -5.47
CA LEU A 72 -2.37 7.36 -4.75
C LEU A 72 -1.50 8.31 -5.60
N TRP A 73 -0.75 7.76 -6.55
CA TRP A 73 0.23 8.45 -7.37
C TRP A 73 -0.18 8.58 -8.83
N ASP A 74 -1.46 8.39 -9.14
CA ASP A 74 -1.97 8.50 -10.49
C ASP A 74 -1.90 9.96 -10.99
N THR A 75 -1.89 10.13 -12.31
CA THR A 75 -1.96 11.44 -12.96
C THR A 75 -3.37 11.80 -13.41
N ASN A 76 -4.31 10.83 -13.38
CA ASN A 76 -5.71 11.05 -13.72
C ASN A 76 -6.33 12.15 -12.84
N THR A 77 -7.07 13.07 -13.46
CA THR A 77 -7.75 14.18 -12.77
C THR A 77 -8.86 13.73 -11.83
N GLN A 78 -9.38 12.51 -12.01
CA GLN A 78 -10.39 11.89 -11.16
C GLN A 78 -9.79 11.04 -10.03
N ALA A 79 -8.46 10.85 -10.01
CA ALA A 79 -7.77 10.04 -9.02
C ALA A 79 -7.05 10.93 -7.97
N VAL A 80 -6.53 10.28 -6.93
CA VAL A 80 -5.64 10.92 -5.96
C VAL A 80 -4.36 11.33 -6.67
N ARG A 81 -3.92 12.57 -6.44
CA ARG A 81 -2.72 13.14 -7.06
C ARG A 81 -1.79 13.70 -5.98
N MET A 82 -0.90 12.87 -5.45
CA MET A 82 0.07 13.29 -4.42
C MET A 82 0.87 14.53 -4.82
N SER A 83 1.28 14.64 -6.09
CA SER A 83 1.99 15.83 -6.58
C SER A 83 1.15 17.11 -6.48
N LEU A 84 -0.14 17.04 -6.82
CA LEU A 84 -1.04 18.19 -6.71
C LEU A 84 -1.24 18.60 -5.25
N ILE A 85 -1.38 17.64 -4.35
CA ILE A 85 -1.48 17.91 -2.91
C ILE A 85 -0.22 18.61 -2.41
N ALA A 86 0.96 18.08 -2.75
CA ALA A 86 2.24 18.68 -2.39
C ALA A 86 2.40 20.12 -2.94
N ASP A 87 2.03 20.34 -4.21
CA ASP A 87 2.10 21.67 -4.82
C ASP A 87 1.18 22.68 -4.10
N ARG A 88 -0.02 22.24 -3.70
CA ARG A 88 -0.94 23.08 -2.91
C ARG A 88 -0.43 23.34 -1.49
N LEU A 89 0.14 22.33 -0.83
CA LEU A 89 0.71 22.51 0.51
C LEU A 89 1.95 23.41 0.50
N ARG A 90 2.71 23.44 -0.60
CA ARG A 90 3.86 24.34 -0.78
C ARG A 90 3.44 25.80 -0.99
N ASP A 91 2.24 26.05 -1.51
CA ASP A 91 1.70 27.40 -1.67
C ASP A 91 1.42 28.02 -0.29
N LYS A 92 2.18 29.07 0.03
CA LYS A 92 2.09 29.78 1.31
C LYS A 92 0.70 30.37 1.55
N ASN A 93 0.04 30.89 0.51
CA ASN A 93 -1.28 31.50 0.64
C ASN A 93 -2.34 30.43 0.89
N PHE A 94 -2.24 29.30 0.18
CA PHE A 94 -3.13 28.16 0.41
C PHE A 94 -2.94 27.59 1.82
N PHE A 95 -1.69 27.37 2.25
CA PHE A 95 -1.41 26.81 3.58
C PHE A 95 -1.89 27.74 4.70
N GLU A 96 -1.69 29.05 4.57
CA GLU A 96 -2.21 30.03 5.53
C GLU A 96 -3.75 29.99 5.58
N ALA A 97 -4.41 29.90 4.42
CA ALA A 97 -5.86 29.77 4.36
C ALA A 97 -6.35 28.47 5.02
N LEU A 98 -5.61 27.36 4.87
CA LEU A 98 -5.90 26.09 5.53
C LEU A 98 -5.79 26.19 7.06
N VAL A 99 -4.73 26.83 7.57
CA VAL A 99 -4.55 27.09 9.01
C VAL A 99 -5.73 27.90 9.54
N GLN A 100 -6.10 28.99 8.88
CA GLN A 100 -7.24 29.82 9.27
C GLN A 100 -8.56 29.05 9.21
N PHE A 101 -8.76 28.25 8.17
CA PHE A 101 -9.94 27.39 8.01
C PHE A 101 -10.08 26.43 9.19
N ARG A 102 -8.98 25.81 9.61
CA ARG A 102 -8.96 24.91 10.76
C ARG A 102 -9.18 25.61 12.09
N ALA A 103 -8.54 26.74 12.33
CA ALA A 103 -8.72 27.52 13.56
C ALA A 103 -10.18 27.94 13.75
N ARG A 104 -10.84 28.40 12.66
CA ARG A 104 -12.26 28.76 12.67
C ARG A 104 -13.17 27.56 12.97
N ARG A 105 -12.88 26.37 12.44
CA ARG A 105 -13.68 25.16 12.66
C ARG A 105 -13.68 24.71 14.12
N LEU A 106 -12.61 24.98 14.87
CA LEU A 106 -12.53 24.68 16.30
C LEU A 106 -13.27 25.70 17.18
N GLY A 107 -13.93 26.71 16.60
CA GLY A 107 -14.60 27.78 17.36
C GLY A 107 -13.63 28.68 18.12
N LEU A 108 -12.34 28.59 17.82
CA LEU A 108 -11.30 29.34 18.50
C LEU A 108 -11.17 30.72 17.84
N SER A 109 -11.86 31.71 18.41
CA SER A 109 -11.87 33.10 17.95
C SER A 109 -10.72 33.96 18.50
N SER A 110 -9.80 33.37 19.27
CA SER A 110 -8.64 34.08 19.81
C SER A 110 -7.62 34.41 18.71
N VAL A 111 -7.12 35.64 18.74
CA VAL A 111 -6.14 36.20 17.79
C VAL A 111 -4.84 35.38 17.72
N PHE A 112 -4.47 34.67 18.79
CA PHE A 112 -3.20 33.93 18.90
C PHE A 112 -3.28 32.45 18.47
N VAL A 113 -4.48 31.92 18.23
CA VAL A 113 -4.67 30.50 17.89
C VAL A 113 -4.14 30.14 16.50
N PRO A 114 -4.32 30.98 15.46
CA PRO A 114 -3.74 30.70 14.15
C PRO A 114 -2.21 30.53 14.19
N ASP A 115 -1.51 31.27 15.05
CA ASP A 115 -0.05 31.20 15.13
C ASP A 115 0.42 29.88 15.74
N ARG A 116 -0.16 29.44 16.87
CA ARG A 116 0.14 28.12 17.47
C ARG A 116 -0.20 26.98 16.52
N MET A 117 -1.36 27.06 15.86
CA MET A 117 -1.74 26.04 14.88
C MET A 117 -0.78 26.01 13.70
N ARG A 118 -0.31 27.17 13.22
CA ARG A 118 0.70 27.26 12.17
C ARG A 118 1.99 26.57 12.62
N GLU A 119 2.48 26.85 13.83
CA GLU A 119 3.69 26.25 14.40
C GLU A 119 3.59 24.72 14.49
N GLU A 120 2.42 24.18 14.85
CA GLU A 120 2.20 22.72 14.89
C GLU A 120 2.08 22.07 13.50
N LEU A 121 1.53 22.78 12.51
CA LEU A 121 1.27 22.22 11.19
C LEU A 121 2.44 22.33 10.22
N ILE A 122 3.33 23.30 10.40
CA ILE A 122 4.56 23.44 9.58
C ILE A 122 5.41 22.16 9.56
N PRO A 123 5.83 21.56 10.71
CA PRO A 123 6.71 20.40 10.67
C PRO A 123 6.04 19.20 9.99
N ARG A 124 4.74 19.00 10.20
CA ARG A 124 3.97 17.93 9.54
C ARG A 124 3.85 18.16 8.04
N ARG A 125 3.58 19.40 7.62
CA ARG A 125 3.57 19.78 6.21
C ARG A 125 4.92 19.49 5.56
N ASP A 126 6.01 19.87 6.20
CA ASP A 126 7.35 19.69 5.66
C ASP A 126 7.69 18.20 5.53
N GLN A 127 7.34 17.38 6.53
CA GLN A 127 7.48 15.92 6.45
C GLN A 127 6.66 15.31 5.31
N ILE A 128 5.42 15.78 5.06
CA ILE A 128 4.62 15.35 3.89
C ILE A 128 5.35 15.70 2.59
N LEU A 129 5.89 16.92 2.47
CA LEU A 129 6.58 17.36 1.28
C LEU A 129 7.86 16.57 1.03
N ASP A 130 8.59 16.21 2.09
CA ASP A 130 9.80 15.39 2.00
C ASP A 130 9.49 13.96 1.56
N LEU A 131 8.47 13.32 2.16
CA LEU A 131 8.03 11.98 1.79
C LEU A 131 7.48 11.95 0.36
N ILE A 132 6.70 12.96 -0.05
CA ILE A 132 6.23 13.05 -1.44
C ILE A 132 7.39 13.32 -2.40
N GLY A 133 8.34 14.17 -2.00
CA GLY A 133 9.55 14.50 -2.73
C GLY A 133 10.44 13.27 -2.98
N LYS A 134 10.56 12.37 -2.00
CA LYS A 134 11.30 11.10 -2.10
C LYS A 134 10.92 10.26 -3.31
N TYR A 135 9.64 10.24 -3.68
CA TYR A 135 9.10 9.48 -4.83
C TYR A 135 8.79 10.35 -6.06
N SER A 136 9.00 11.67 -5.98
CA SER A 136 8.83 12.59 -7.10
C SER A 136 10.06 12.60 -8.00
N ALA A 137 9.99 13.23 -9.18
CA ALA A 137 11.12 13.30 -10.11
C ALA A 137 12.36 13.91 -9.43
N GLY A 138 13.49 13.18 -9.48
CA GLY A 138 14.74 13.55 -8.80
C GLY A 138 14.85 13.09 -7.35
N GLY A 139 13.81 12.46 -6.78
CA GLY A 139 13.84 11.86 -5.46
C GLY A 139 14.59 10.53 -5.42
N VAL A 140 15.14 10.19 -4.25
CA VAL A 140 15.97 8.98 -4.05
C VAL A 140 15.24 7.66 -4.31
N ALA A 141 13.91 7.64 -4.21
CA ALA A 141 13.08 6.46 -4.47
C ALA A 141 12.17 6.65 -5.70
N PHE A 142 12.47 7.62 -6.56
CA PHE A 142 11.71 7.86 -7.79
C PHE A 142 11.65 6.62 -8.69
N ASP A 143 12.77 5.90 -8.80
CA ASP A 143 12.84 4.68 -9.61
C ASP A 143 11.94 3.56 -9.07
N VAL A 144 11.72 3.47 -7.75
CA VAL A 144 10.76 2.52 -7.17
C VAL A 144 9.36 2.81 -7.67
N LEU A 145 8.91 4.08 -7.59
CA LEU A 145 7.58 4.47 -8.09
C LEU A 145 7.47 4.23 -9.61
N LYS A 146 8.54 4.51 -10.37
CA LYS A 146 8.58 4.26 -11.82
C LYS A 146 8.41 2.77 -12.13
N LYS A 147 9.16 1.89 -11.46
CA LYS A 147 9.03 0.43 -11.59
C LYS A 147 7.60 -0.03 -11.30
N LEU A 148 6.99 0.46 -10.22
CA LEU A 148 5.62 0.10 -9.84
C LEU A 148 4.55 0.61 -10.83
N LYS A 149 4.73 1.81 -11.38
CA LYS A 149 3.86 2.32 -12.45
C LYS A 149 3.97 1.50 -13.72
N THR A 150 5.20 1.16 -14.14
CA THR A 150 5.43 0.27 -15.29
C THR A 150 4.75 -1.07 -15.10
N LEU A 151 4.92 -1.69 -13.92
CA LEU A 151 4.25 -2.93 -13.52
C LEU A 151 2.73 -2.82 -13.64
N ARG A 152 2.14 -1.74 -13.13
CA ARG A 152 0.70 -1.49 -13.28
C ARG A 152 0.29 -1.42 -14.76
N HIS A 153 0.98 -0.61 -15.56
CA HIS A 153 0.61 -0.39 -16.96
C HIS A 153 0.78 -1.65 -17.83
N GLN A 154 1.87 -2.39 -17.64
CA GLN A 154 2.20 -3.54 -18.50
C GLN A 154 1.51 -4.84 -18.07
N HIS A 155 1.27 -5.04 -16.77
CA HIS A 155 0.87 -6.36 -16.26
C HIS A 155 -0.45 -6.37 -15.49
N LEU A 156 -0.83 -5.26 -14.86
CA LEU A 156 -2.03 -5.25 -14.00
C LEU A 156 -3.24 -4.58 -14.65
N ALA A 157 -3.05 -3.58 -15.52
CA ALA A 157 -4.15 -2.85 -16.17
C ALA A 157 -4.48 -3.39 -17.57
N HIS A 158 -3.47 -3.86 -18.30
CA HIS A 158 -3.62 -4.42 -19.64
C HIS A 158 -2.97 -5.80 -19.62
N ARG A 159 -3.74 -6.88 -19.77
CA ARG A 159 -3.18 -8.19 -20.12
C ARG A 159 -2.69 -8.09 -21.56
N GLN A 160 -1.56 -7.42 -21.79
CA GLN A 160 -0.92 -7.49 -23.10
C GLN A 160 -0.59 -8.97 -23.35
N LEU A 161 -0.97 -9.46 -24.52
CA LEU A 161 -0.56 -10.78 -24.98
C LEU A 161 0.98 -10.77 -24.95
N PRO A 162 1.61 -11.69 -24.22
CA PRO A 162 3.06 -11.80 -24.27
C PRO A 162 3.47 -12.11 -25.71
N ASP A 163 4.36 -11.31 -26.30
CA ASP A 163 4.99 -11.67 -27.59
C ASP A 163 5.89 -12.92 -27.47
N ALA A 164 6.09 -13.45 -26.26
CA ALA A 164 6.71 -14.74 -25.99
C ALA A 164 6.11 -15.39 -24.73
N PRO A 165 5.97 -16.74 -24.69
CA PRO A 165 5.39 -17.43 -23.54
C PRO A 165 6.23 -17.20 -22.29
N ALA A 166 5.63 -16.51 -21.30
CA ALA A 166 6.23 -16.33 -19.99
C ALA A 166 6.30 -17.68 -19.27
N ALA A 167 7.52 -18.18 -19.07
CA ALA A 167 7.76 -19.30 -18.17
C ALA A 167 7.25 -18.93 -16.77
N VAL A 168 6.37 -19.77 -16.23
CA VAL A 168 5.90 -19.70 -14.85
C VAL A 168 7.09 -19.99 -13.94
N ALA A 169 7.85 -18.96 -13.58
CA ALA A 169 8.90 -19.05 -12.58
C ALA A 169 8.25 -19.02 -11.20
N GLY A 170 8.17 -20.20 -10.58
CA GLY A 170 7.96 -20.32 -9.15
C GLY A 170 9.03 -19.52 -8.42
N SER A 171 8.61 -18.75 -7.41
CA SER A 171 9.54 -18.11 -6.48
C SER A 171 10.30 -19.21 -5.74
N ASP A 172 11.60 -19.32 -5.98
CA ASP A 172 12.59 -19.58 -4.94
C ASP A 172 13.98 -19.15 -5.46
N THR A 173 14.54 -18.16 -4.76
CA THR A 173 15.96 -17.79 -4.63
C THR A 173 16.84 -17.62 -5.87
N GLN A 174 17.41 -16.40 -5.98
CA GLN A 174 18.75 -16.08 -6.53
C GLN A 174 19.26 -16.89 -7.73
N ALA A 175 19.11 -16.34 -8.93
CA ALA A 175 20.17 -16.17 -9.93
C ALA A 175 19.55 -15.81 -11.29
N GLN A 176 19.03 -14.59 -11.43
CA GLN A 176 18.95 -14.00 -12.77
C GLN A 176 20.37 -13.57 -13.17
N LYS A 177 21.11 -14.53 -13.73
CA LYS A 177 22.29 -14.24 -14.55
C LYS A 177 21.81 -13.41 -15.74
N ASN A 178 22.33 -12.19 -15.80
CA ASN A 178 22.17 -11.24 -16.90
C ASN A 178 22.29 -11.94 -18.26
N VAL A 179 21.18 -11.98 -18.98
CA VAL A 179 21.18 -12.05 -20.45
C VAL A 179 20.92 -10.62 -20.91
N GLU A 180 21.88 -10.08 -21.67
CA GLU A 180 21.86 -8.73 -22.21
C GLU A 180 20.61 -8.50 -23.06
N GLY A 181 19.71 -7.68 -22.52
CA GLY A 181 18.43 -7.31 -23.09
C GLY A 181 17.57 -6.82 -21.95
N GLU A 182 17.53 -5.49 -21.75
CA GLU A 182 16.83 -4.74 -20.70
C GLU A 182 15.74 -5.52 -19.95
N SER A 183 16.14 -6.36 -18.99
CA SER A 183 15.17 -6.99 -18.11
C SER A 183 14.66 -5.90 -17.19
N ALA A 184 13.37 -5.56 -17.33
CA ALA A 184 12.70 -4.60 -16.47
C ALA A 184 12.99 -5.00 -15.00
N VAL A 185 13.81 -4.21 -14.31
CA VAL A 185 14.19 -4.47 -12.93
C VAL A 185 12.95 -4.20 -12.07
N TRP A 186 12.31 -5.26 -11.59
CA TRP A 186 11.15 -5.17 -10.70
C TRP A 186 11.54 -4.51 -9.37
N ALA A 187 10.57 -3.88 -8.70
CA ALA A 187 10.78 -3.42 -7.33
C ALA A 187 10.92 -4.63 -6.41
N THR A 188 11.92 -4.60 -5.53
CA THR A 188 12.16 -5.61 -4.50
C THR A 188 11.08 -5.56 -3.43
N ASP A 189 10.90 -6.64 -2.67
CA ASP A 189 9.92 -6.67 -1.59
C ASP A 189 10.22 -5.63 -0.50
N ASP A 190 11.51 -5.37 -0.21
CA ASP A 190 11.93 -4.32 0.74
C ASP A 190 11.61 -2.91 0.22
N GLU A 191 11.85 -2.63 -1.08
CA GLU A 191 11.46 -1.36 -1.70
C GLU A 191 9.94 -1.17 -1.64
N ILE A 192 9.16 -2.24 -1.83
CA ILE A 192 7.69 -2.20 -1.77
C ILE A 192 7.20 -2.01 -0.32
N GLU A 193 7.82 -2.67 0.66
CA GLU A 193 7.51 -2.48 2.08
C GLU A 193 7.79 -1.04 2.51
N ALA A 194 8.97 -0.50 2.16
CA ALA A 194 9.29 0.90 2.43
C ALA A 194 8.29 1.86 1.77
N PHE A 195 7.89 1.58 0.53
CA PHE A 195 6.86 2.36 -0.16
C PHE A 195 5.51 2.27 0.56
N TYR A 196 5.09 1.08 1.01
CA TYR A 196 3.87 0.89 1.77
C TYR A 196 3.87 1.73 3.07
N GLN A 197 4.93 1.60 3.89
CA GLN A 197 5.06 2.32 5.15
C GLN A 197 5.09 3.85 4.96
N ASP A 198 5.83 4.33 3.97
CA ASP A 198 5.87 5.77 3.67
C ASP A 198 4.50 6.29 3.24
N ASN A 199 3.72 5.52 2.47
CA ASN A 199 2.36 5.93 2.10
C ASN A 199 1.42 5.95 3.32
N LEU A 200 1.55 5.02 4.28
CA LEU A 200 0.80 5.10 5.54
C LEU A 200 1.08 6.42 6.25
N GLU A 201 2.37 6.75 6.41
CA GLU A 201 2.80 7.98 7.10
C GLU A 201 2.31 9.24 6.37
N ILE A 202 2.43 9.29 5.03
CA ILE A 202 1.91 10.39 4.22
C ILE A 202 0.41 10.60 4.50
N ILE A 203 -0.40 9.53 4.51
CA ILE A 203 -1.84 9.66 4.73
C ILE A 203 -2.16 10.08 6.17
N CYS A 204 -1.49 9.51 7.19
CA CYS A 204 -1.66 9.93 8.58
C CYS A 204 -1.39 11.43 8.75
N LEU A 205 -0.28 11.92 8.18
CA LEU A 205 0.09 13.33 8.22
C LEU A 205 -0.90 14.19 7.44
N LEU A 206 -1.36 13.76 6.26
CA LEU A 206 -2.37 14.49 5.47
C LEU A 206 -3.71 14.60 6.22
N LEU A 207 -4.19 13.53 6.83
CA LEU A 207 -5.42 13.55 7.64
C LEU A 207 -5.27 14.51 8.83
N SER A 208 -4.09 14.50 9.46
CA SER A 208 -3.75 15.42 10.53
C SER A 208 -3.71 16.87 10.07
N VAL A 209 -3.01 17.20 8.98
CA VAL A 209 -2.83 18.57 8.48
C VAL A 209 -4.10 19.14 7.85
N VAL A 210 -4.74 18.37 6.96
CA VAL A 210 -5.84 18.84 6.11
C VAL A 210 -7.20 18.69 6.79
N ASN A 211 -7.46 17.53 7.41
CA ASN A 211 -8.76 17.25 8.03
C ASN A 211 -8.80 17.52 9.53
N GLY A 212 -7.63 17.69 10.17
CA GLY A 212 -7.53 17.86 11.62
C GLY A 212 -7.87 16.60 12.39
N MET A 213 -7.59 15.43 11.81
CA MET A 213 -7.88 14.13 12.42
C MET A 213 -6.57 13.46 12.82
N ALA A 214 -6.47 13.04 14.07
CA ALA A 214 -5.49 12.04 14.48
C ALA A 214 -6.06 10.68 14.08
N TYR A 215 -5.47 10.07 13.05
CA TYR A 215 -5.91 8.77 12.55
C TYR A 215 -4.74 7.80 12.64
N ASP A 216 -4.94 6.71 13.37
CA ASP A 216 -3.92 5.68 13.56
C ASP A 216 -4.20 4.50 12.63
N LEU A 217 -3.48 4.44 11.52
CA LEU A 217 -3.58 3.33 10.57
C LEU A 217 -3.04 2.00 11.16
N SER A 218 -2.31 2.04 12.27
CA SER A 218 -1.82 0.84 12.93
C SER A 218 -2.96 0.02 13.56
N GLU A 219 -4.04 0.66 14.00
CA GLU A 219 -5.23 -0.03 14.50
C GLU A 219 -5.88 -0.85 13.39
N ALA A 220 -6.07 -0.26 12.21
CA ALA A 220 -6.60 -0.94 11.03
C ALA A 220 -5.69 -2.11 10.64
N ALA A 221 -4.37 -1.89 10.60
CA ALA A 221 -3.40 -2.96 10.30
C ALA A 221 -3.49 -4.12 11.31
N ASN A 222 -3.59 -3.81 12.60
CA ASN A 222 -3.71 -4.83 13.65
C ASN A 222 -4.99 -5.66 13.52
N VAL A 223 -6.11 -5.03 13.16
CA VAL A 223 -7.39 -5.74 12.92
C VAL A 223 -7.26 -6.70 11.74
N TYR A 224 -6.76 -6.25 10.59
CA TYR A 224 -6.63 -7.13 9.42
C TYR A 224 -5.57 -8.21 9.60
N LYS A 225 -4.47 -7.89 10.30
CA LYS A 225 -3.47 -8.88 10.71
C LYS A 225 -4.08 -9.96 11.60
N HIS A 226 -4.96 -9.58 12.52
CA HIS A 226 -5.68 -10.51 13.39
C HIS A 226 -6.62 -11.43 12.58
N HIS A 227 -7.41 -10.87 11.66
CA HIS A 227 -8.27 -11.65 10.78
C HIS A 227 -7.47 -12.62 9.91
N ALA A 228 -6.40 -12.12 9.27
CA ALA A 228 -5.52 -12.91 8.42
C ALA A 228 -4.89 -14.07 9.19
N LYS A 229 -4.43 -13.84 10.44
CA LYS A 229 -3.88 -14.89 11.31
C LYS A 229 -4.84 -16.07 11.45
N PHE A 230 -6.11 -15.82 11.78
CA PHE A 230 -7.08 -16.90 12.00
C PHE A 230 -7.52 -17.57 10.71
N PHE A 231 -7.70 -16.81 9.63
CA PHE A 231 -8.00 -17.35 8.32
C PHE A 231 -6.90 -18.31 7.86
N TRP A 232 -5.64 -17.88 7.88
CA TRP A 232 -4.50 -18.69 7.41
C TRP A 232 -4.11 -19.82 8.37
N ALA A 233 -4.41 -19.71 9.67
CA ALA A 233 -4.26 -20.83 10.59
C ALA A 233 -5.17 -22.01 10.22
N SER A 234 -6.31 -21.74 9.58
CA SER A 234 -7.27 -22.77 9.18
C SER A 234 -6.99 -23.35 7.79
N ALA A 235 -6.08 -22.75 7.02
CA ALA A 235 -5.75 -23.17 5.67
C ALA A 235 -4.80 -24.39 5.69
N HIS A 236 -5.23 -25.47 5.05
CA HIS A 236 -4.51 -26.74 4.97
C HIS A 236 -4.62 -27.31 3.55
N GLY A 237 -3.56 -27.95 3.07
CA GLY A 237 -3.62 -28.81 1.89
C GLY A 237 -4.29 -30.14 2.20
N GLU A 238 -4.74 -30.85 1.17
CA GLU A 238 -5.50 -32.10 1.29
C GLU A 238 -4.72 -33.23 2.00
N ARG A 239 -3.38 -33.09 2.07
CA ARG A 239 -2.47 -34.06 2.69
C ARG A 239 -2.10 -33.72 4.14
N THR A 240 -2.71 -32.68 4.71
CA THR A 240 -2.40 -32.19 6.05
C THR A 240 -3.55 -32.50 6.99
N GLU A 241 -3.23 -32.96 8.20
CA GLU A 241 -4.21 -33.25 9.24
C GLU A 241 -5.09 -32.03 9.50
N GLY A 242 -6.41 -32.25 9.64
CA GLY A 242 -7.41 -31.19 9.77
C GLY A 242 -8.14 -30.82 8.47
N HIS A 243 -7.65 -31.23 7.30
CA HIS A 243 -8.39 -31.07 6.04
C HIS A 243 -9.57 -32.07 5.95
N PRO A 244 -10.77 -31.69 5.45
CA PRO A 244 -11.93 -32.59 5.34
C PRO A 244 -11.66 -33.90 4.58
N ASP A 245 -10.84 -33.82 3.52
CA ASP A 245 -10.42 -34.96 2.70
C ASP A 245 -9.11 -35.62 3.14
N TYR A 246 -8.56 -35.27 4.31
CA TYR A 246 -7.32 -35.84 4.80
C TYR A 246 -7.45 -37.37 4.96
N ARG A 247 -6.51 -38.10 4.36
CA ARG A 247 -6.37 -39.54 4.58
C ARG A 247 -4.98 -39.80 5.18
N PRO A 248 -4.90 -40.39 6.38
CA PRO A 248 -3.62 -40.69 6.99
C PRO A 248 -2.84 -41.65 6.09
N PRO A 249 -1.51 -41.48 5.96
CA PRO A 249 -0.70 -42.44 5.24
C PRO A 249 -0.91 -43.82 5.86
N PRO A 250 -0.98 -44.90 5.05
CA PRO A 250 -1.19 -46.24 5.58
C PRO A 250 -0.12 -46.48 6.63
N SER A 251 -0.56 -46.71 7.87
CA SER A 251 0.33 -47.04 8.97
C SER A 251 1.21 -48.19 8.47
N ALA A 252 2.52 -47.96 8.45
CA ALA A 252 3.48 -49.00 8.15
C ALA A 252 3.30 -50.05 9.24
N LEU A 253 2.40 -51.01 9.02
CA LEU A 253 2.24 -52.19 9.82
C LEU A 253 3.61 -52.85 9.83
N SER A 254 4.28 -52.70 10.98
CA SER A 254 5.20 -53.63 11.59
C SER A 254 5.48 -54.84 10.70
N ARG A 255 6.49 -54.73 9.83
CA ARG A 255 7.22 -55.91 9.38
C ARG A 255 8.04 -56.39 10.57
N SER A 256 7.38 -57.11 11.47
CA SER A 256 8.00 -58.07 12.38
C SER A 256 8.35 -59.33 11.60
#